data_AF-A0A6N0GUG3-F1
#
_entry.id   AF-A0A6N0GUG3-F1
#
_cell.length_a   1.000
_cell.length_b   1.000
_cell.length_c   1.000
_cell.angle_alpha   90.00
_cell.angle_beta   90.00
_cell.angle_gamma   90.00
#
_symmetry.space_group_name_H-M   'P 1'
#
loop_
_entity.id
_entity.type
_entity.pdbx_description
1 polymer ?
#
loop_
_entity_poly.entity_id
_entity_poly.type
_entity_poly.pdbx_seq_one_letter_code
_entity_poly.pdbx_strand_id
1 'polypeptide(L)' 'AQHFRWRYPQSLVTSGGLGTMGFGLPSAIGAKVAAPNKMVIDIDGDASFSMTAMELATASQFNIGVKVLV' A
#
# COMPACT_ATOMS: atom_id res chain seq x y z
N ALA A 1 -6.56 10.91 3.97
CA ALA A 1 -7.84 11.14 3.24
C ALA A 1 -8.16 12.63 2.99
N GLN A 2 -7.85 13.53 3.92
CA GLN A 2 -8.28 14.94 3.86
C GLN A 2 -7.53 15.78 2.79
N HIS A 3 -6.23 15.53 2.62
CA HIS A 3 -5.35 16.37 1.79
C HIS A 3 -5.07 15.83 0.39
N PHE A 4 -5.34 14.55 0.14
CA PHE A 4 -5.22 13.97 -1.19
C PHE A 4 -6.53 14.13 -1.96
N ARG A 5 -6.47 14.62 -3.20
CA ARG A 5 -7.65 14.79 -4.06
C ARG A 5 -7.86 13.54 -4.91
N TRP A 6 -8.90 12.78 -4.57
CA TRP A 6 -9.30 11.57 -5.30
C TRP A 6 -9.96 11.94 -6.62
N ARG A 7 -9.42 11.46 -7.73
CA ARG A 7 -9.90 11.76 -9.10
C ARG A 7 -10.31 10.53 -9.89
N TYR A 8 -10.00 9.34 -9.40
CA TYR A 8 -10.24 8.08 -10.11
C TYR A 8 -10.97 7.09 -9.21
N PRO A 9 -11.91 6.30 -9.74
CA PRO A 9 -12.53 5.22 -8.99
C PRO A 9 -11.50 4.13 -8.66
N GLN A 10 -11.72 3.41 -7.55
CA GLN A 10 -10.90 2.27 -7.13
C GLN A 10 -9.40 2.59 -7.00
N SER A 11 -9.05 3.83 -6.64
CA SER A 11 -7.66 4.27 -6.44
C SER A 11 -7.33 4.56 -4.97
N LEU A 12 -8.24 4.24 -4.05
CA LEU A 12 -8.03 4.28 -2.60
C LEU A 12 -8.27 2.87 -2.05
N VAL A 13 -7.20 2.24 -1.59
CA VAL A 13 -7.22 0.91 -0.97
C VAL A 13 -6.84 1.10 0.50
N THR A 14 -7.78 0.92 1.41
CA THR A 14 -7.58 1.20 2.85
C THR A 14 -8.46 0.30 3.71
N SER A 15 -7.97 -0.10 4.89
CA SER A 15 -8.77 -0.81 5.90
C SER A 15 -9.63 0.21 6.67
N GLY A 16 -10.89 0.39 6.25
CA GLY A 16 -11.79 1.40 6.85
C GLY A 16 -12.60 0.88 8.04
N GLY A 17 -13.29 -0.25 7.87
CA GLY A 17 -14.22 -0.76 8.89
C GLY A 17 -13.51 -1.35 10.12
N LEU A 18 -12.59 -2.30 9.89
CA LEU A 18 -11.84 -2.94 10.97
C LEU A 18 -10.62 -2.11 11.43
N GLY A 19 -10.05 -1.29 10.55
CA GLY A 19 -8.89 -0.45 10.88
C GLY A 19 -7.61 -1.25 11.14
N THR A 20 -7.39 -2.34 10.40
CA THR A 20 -6.22 -3.21 10.56
C THR A 20 -4.92 -2.47 10.25
N MET A 21 -4.10 -2.26 11.26
CA MET A 21 -2.73 -1.74 11.10
C MET A 21 -1.85 -2.76 10.36
N GLY A 22 -0.86 -2.27 9.61
CA GLY A 22 -0.02 -3.11 8.73
C GLY A 22 -0.70 -3.59 7.45
N PHE A 23 -1.95 -3.15 7.19
CA PHE A 23 -2.64 -3.45 5.94
C PHE A 23 -1.99 -2.77 4.71
N GLY A 24 -1.37 -1.61 4.90
CA GLY A 24 -0.81 -0.74 3.84
C GLY A 24 0.07 -1.50 2.87
N LEU A 25 1.25 -1.94 3.32
CA LEU A 25 2.25 -2.62 2.49
C LEU A 25 1.73 -3.86 1.73
N PRO A 26 1.14 -4.90 2.36
CA PRO A 26 0.66 -6.07 1.62
C PRO A 26 -0.48 -5.72 0.65
N SER A 27 -1.36 -4.77 1.01
CA SER A 27 -2.41 -4.32 0.10
C SER A 27 -1.86 -3.54 -1.10
N ALA A 28 -0.81 -2.74 -0.91
CA ALA A 28 -0.12 -2.03 -1.98
C ALA A 28 0.60 -2.99 -2.95
N ILE A 29 1.22 -4.05 -2.43
CA ILE A 29 1.81 -5.12 -3.24
C ILE A 29 0.71 -5.75 -4.12
N GLY A 30 -0.42 -6.14 -3.53
CA GLY A 30 -1.56 -6.69 -4.27
C GLY A 30 -2.11 -5.71 -5.32
N ALA A 31 -2.26 -4.43 -4.97
CA ALA A 31 -2.71 -3.40 -5.90
C ALA A 31 -1.73 -3.19 -7.07
N LYS A 32 -0.42 -3.29 -6.81
CA LYS A 32 0.62 -3.19 -7.85
C LYS A 32 0.62 -4.41 -8.77
N VAL A 33 0.35 -5.60 -8.25
CA VAL A 33 0.14 -6.81 -9.06
C VAL A 33 -1.09 -6.67 -9.95
N ALA A 34 -2.20 -6.15 -9.41
CA ALA A 34 -3.45 -5.95 -10.17
C ALA A 34 -3.35 -4.85 -11.23
N ALA A 35 -2.51 -3.82 -11.00
CA ALA A 35 -2.33 -2.70 -11.90
C ALA A 35 -0.83 -2.38 -12.11
N PRO A 36 -0.07 -3.24 -12.83
CA PRO A 36 1.39 -3.15 -12.92
C PRO A 36 1.88 -1.85 -13.53
N ASN A 37 1.09 -1.24 -14.41
CA ASN A 37 1.44 0.01 -15.08
C ASN A 37 1.12 1.27 -14.26
N LYS A 38 0.39 1.15 -13.14
CA LYS A 38 0.06 2.30 -12.27
C LYS A 38 1.16 2.51 -11.23
N MET A 39 1.36 3.77 -10.84
CA MET A 39 2.11 4.07 -9.63
C MET A 39 1.23 3.73 -8.43
N VAL A 40 1.70 2.83 -7.57
CA VAL A 40 1.04 2.46 -6.33
C VAL A 40 1.88 2.99 -5.17
N ILE A 41 1.23 3.80 -4.32
CA ILE A 41 1.86 4.47 -3.19
C ILE A 41 1.18 3.94 -1.93
N ASP A 42 1.98 3.37 -1.04
CA ASP A 42 1.61 3.01 0.32
C ASP A 42 1.93 4.22 1.21
N ILE A 43 0.93 4.77 1.88
CA ILE A 43 1.11 5.82 2.90
C ILE A 43 0.84 5.15 4.22
N ASP A 44 1.90 4.87 4.97
CA ASP A 44 1.82 4.09 6.18
C ASP A 44 2.42 4.84 7.36
N GLY A 45 1.94 4.55 8.57
CA GLY A 45 2.57 5.05 9.79
C GLY A 45 3.72 4.14 10.22
N ASP A 46 4.69 4.64 10.97
CA ASP A 46 5.82 3.86 11.50
C ASP A 46 5.37 2.60 12.25
N ALA A 47 4.37 2.71 13.14
CA ALA A 47 3.84 1.58 13.89
C ALA A 47 3.11 0.56 13.01
N SER A 48 2.33 1.03 12.02
CA SER A 48 1.62 0.16 11.09
C SER A 48 2.59 -0.56 10.15
N PHE A 49 3.53 0.18 9.56
CA PHE A 49 4.55 -0.37 8.67
C PHE A 49 5.36 -1.46 9.38
N SER A 50 5.76 -1.22 10.63
CA SER A 50 6.52 -2.18 11.43
C SER A 50 5.80 -3.53 11.62
N MET A 51 4.47 -3.60 11.53
CA MET A 51 3.73 -4.86 11.66
C MET A 51 3.92 -5.80 10.47
N THR A 52 4.15 -5.26 9.27
CA THR A 52 4.20 -6.06 8.03
C THR A 52 5.37 -5.72 7.11
N ALA A 53 6.33 -4.89 7.54
CA ALA A 53 7.50 -4.44 6.77
C ALA A 53 8.31 -5.57 6.11
N MET A 54 8.26 -6.78 6.66
CA MET A 54 8.91 -7.96 6.08
C MET A 54 8.44 -8.27 4.65
N GLU A 55 7.23 -7.85 4.26
CA GLU A 55 6.71 -8.01 2.89
C GLU A 55 7.47 -7.18 1.84
N LEU A 56 8.36 -6.26 2.24
CA LEU A 56 9.32 -5.67 1.31
C LEU A 56 10.23 -6.73 0.67
N ALA A 57 10.54 -7.81 1.39
CA ALA A 57 11.26 -8.94 0.82
C ALA A 57 10.47 -9.59 -0.31
N THR A 58 9.16 -9.80 -0.13
CA THR A 58 8.23 -10.28 -1.16
C THR A 58 8.19 -9.33 -2.36
N ALA A 59 8.05 -8.02 -2.11
CA ALA A 59 8.04 -7.02 -3.17
C ALA A 59 9.32 -7.05 -4.01
N SER A 60 10.49 -7.17 -3.36
CA SER A 60 11.78 -7.28 -4.03
C SER A 60 11.92 -8.61 -4.80
N GLN A 61 11.52 -9.73 -4.20
CA GLN A 61 11.65 -11.06 -4.80
C GLN A 61 10.89 -11.17 -6.13
N PHE A 62 9.72 -10.54 -6.22
CA PHE A 62 8.85 -10.59 -7.40
C PHE A 62 8.94 -9.33 -8.28
N ASN A 63 9.91 -8.44 -8.05
CA ASN A 63 10.07 -7.17 -8.76
C ASN A 63 8.80 -6.30 -8.78
N ILE A 64 8.08 -6.26 -7.66
CA ILE A 64 6.84 -5.50 -7.48
C ILE A 64 7.18 -4.10 -6.95
N GLY A 65 7.28 -3.13 -7.86
CA GLY A 65 7.68 -1.75 -7.54
C GLY A 65 6.62 -0.90 -6.85
N VAL A 66 6.32 -1.18 -5.59
CA VAL A 66 5.54 -0.30 -4.70
C VAL A 66 6.40 0.87 -4.20
N LYS A 67 5.77 2.02 -3.92
CA LYS A 67 6.45 3.17 -3.28
C LYS A 67 5.88 3.38 -1.88
N VAL A 68 6.71 3.25 -0.86
CA VAL A 68 6.29 3.42 0.53
C VAL A 68 6.66 4.83 1.02
N LEU A 69 5.70 5.51 1.64
CA LEU A 69 5.87 6.75 2.38
C LEU A 69 5.52 6.47 3.84
N VAL A 70 6.56 6.43 4.68
CA VAL A 70 6.46 6.32 6.15
C VAL A 70 6.54 7.71 6.76
#